data_AF-A0A6J5B927-F1
#
_entry.id   AF-A0A6J5B927-F1
#
_cell.length_a   1.000
_cell.length_b   1.000
_cell.length_c   1.000
_cell.angle_alpha   90.00
_cell.angle_beta   90.00
_cell.angle_gamma   90.00
#
_symmetry.space_group_name_H-M   'P 1'
#
loop_
_entity.id
_entity.type
_entity.pdbx_description
1 polymer ?
#
loop_
_entity_poly.entity_id
_entity_poly.type
_entity_poly.pdbx_seq_one_letter_code
_entity_poly.pdbx_strand_id
1 'polypeptide(L)'
;MRPELWPVLRRLQLASGVMLLIYLFLHLVNHALGIWSLDLAGRGLTFALWIWHSVPGTIMLYGAALIHFALAVRTIYGRRHWVLPPAEWIRLWAGLSLPLLLIRHAVATRLATSLYGFEPNYERIVISLITSGTQGLQLALLAPGWIHGCLGVWFRLRHYPAMQRARPALLALLVGLPLLSAVGFLRMKQAVVAMHVVLPAPDSKLVMHQLALDTWRHSLVSLYLAVIVSALLAGLLRNWLERRPSSA
;
A
#
# COMPACT_ATOMS: atom_id res chain seq x y z
N MET A 1 27.68 15.17 7.13
CA MET A 1 26.26 15.58 6.95
C MET A 1 25.85 16.35 8.20
N ARG A 2 25.23 17.54 8.06
CA ARG A 2 24.96 18.41 9.23
C ARG A 2 24.01 17.69 10.21
N PRO A 3 24.37 17.56 11.51
CA PRO A 3 23.57 16.83 12.51
C PRO A 3 22.12 17.32 12.65
N GLU A 4 21.86 18.55 12.24
CA GLU A 4 20.58 19.26 12.36
C GLU A 4 19.47 18.74 11.43
N LEU A 5 19.82 18.04 10.35
CA LEU A 5 18.82 17.50 9.40
C LEU A 5 18.17 16.19 9.88
N TRP A 6 18.79 15.51 10.82
CA TRP A 6 18.36 14.18 11.24
C TRP A 6 16.99 14.15 11.97
N PRO A 7 16.70 15.07 12.91
CA PRO A 7 15.38 15.16 13.51
C PRO A 7 14.27 15.42 12.49
N VAL A 8 14.54 16.27 11.50
CA VAL A 8 13.59 16.62 10.43
C VAL A 8 13.24 15.39 9.59
N LEU A 9 14.26 14.65 9.13
CA LEU A 9 14.04 13.44 8.32
C LEU A 9 13.25 12.37 9.09
N ARG A 10 13.53 12.19 10.39
CA ARG A 10 12.78 11.26 11.24
C ARG A 10 11.32 11.67 11.39
N ARG A 11 11.04 12.98 11.54
CA ARG A 11 9.67 13.51 11.63
C ARG A 11 8.93 13.33 10.32
N LEU A 12 9.56 13.67 9.19
CA LEU A 12 9.00 13.47 7.86
C LEU A 12 8.65 12.00 7.61
N GLN A 13 9.55 11.06 7.94
CA GLN A 13 9.29 9.63 7.80
C GLN A 13 8.10 9.14 8.63
N LEU A 14 7.94 9.67 9.85
CA LEU A 14 6.77 9.33 10.69
C LEU A 14 5.50 9.92 10.10
N ALA A 15 5.50 11.22 9.78
CA ALA A 15 4.34 11.92 9.27
C ALA A 15 3.85 11.32 7.95
N SER A 16 4.77 11.06 7.00
CA SER A 16 4.44 10.41 5.74
C SER A 16 3.90 8.99 5.95
N GLY A 17 4.53 8.21 6.82
CA GLY A 17 4.09 6.85 7.13
C GLY A 17 2.71 6.80 7.80
N VAL A 18 2.44 7.72 8.73
CA VAL A 18 1.13 7.84 9.40
C VAL A 18 0.05 8.28 8.42
N MET A 19 0.34 9.24 7.53
CA MET A 19 -0.60 9.67 6.50
C MET A 19 -1.03 8.50 5.60
N LEU A 20 -0.07 7.72 5.12
CA LEU A 20 -0.34 6.51 4.32
C LEU A 20 -1.11 5.46 5.11
N LEU A 21 -0.82 5.30 6.39
CA LEU A 21 -1.55 4.37 7.26
C LEU A 21 -2.99 4.81 7.50
N ILE A 22 -3.26 6.11 7.62
CA ILE A 22 -4.64 6.66 7.73
C ILE A 22 -5.42 6.38 6.44
N TYR A 23 -4.82 6.66 5.28
CA TYR A 23 -5.42 6.34 3.99
C TYR A 23 -5.77 4.84 3.90
N LEU A 24 -4.80 3.97 4.22
CA LEU A 24 -5.00 2.52 4.19
C LEU A 24 -6.07 2.07 5.20
N PHE A 25 -6.08 2.61 6.42
CA PHE A 25 -7.07 2.31 7.44
C PHE A 25 -8.48 2.61 6.92
N LEU A 26 -8.71 3.82 6.40
CA LEU A 26 -10.02 4.22 5.87
C LEU A 26 -10.41 3.36 4.66
N HIS A 27 -9.44 3.00 3.81
CA HIS A 27 -9.68 2.11 2.68
C HIS A 27 -10.12 0.70 3.13
N LEU A 28 -9.47 0.12 4.14
CA LEU A 28 -9.86 -1.18 4.71
C LEU A 28 -11.23 -1.12 5.40
N VAL A 29 -11.51 -0.04 6.13
CA VAL A 29 -12.83 0.20 6.73
C VAL A 29 -13.89 0.26 5.64
N ASN A 30 -13.63 0.94 4.52
CA ASN A 30 -14.56 1.02 3.40
C ASN A 30 -14.92 -0.35 2.83
N HIS A 31 -13.93 -1.24 2.66
CA HIS A 31 -14.19 -2.61 2.24
C HIS A 31 -14.95 -3.42 3.29
N ALA A 32 -14.68 -3.20 4.58
CA ALA A 32 -15.40 -3.85 5.66
C ALA A 32 -16.90 -3.46 5.69
N LEU A 33 -17.27 -2.26 5.21
CA LEU A 33 -18.68 -1.88 5.04
C LEU A 33 -19.45 -2.85 4.11
N GLY A 34 -18.74 -3.54 3.21
CA GLY A 34 -19.29 -4.57 2.34
C GLY A 34 -19.88 -5.78 3.08
N ILE A 35 -19.60 -5.94 4.38
CA ILE A 35 -20.25 -6.96 5.23
C ILE A 35 -21.76 -6.75 5.26
N TRP A 36 -22.21 -5.48 5.31
CA TRP A 36 -23.61 -5.12 5.41
C TRP A 36 -24.29 -5.04 4.05
N SER A 37 -23.73 -4.28 3.10
CA SER A 37 -24.27 -4.21 1.73
C SER A 37 -23.28 -3.63 0.73
N LEU A 38 -23.51 -3.97 -0.55
CA LEU A 38 -22.78 -3.37 -1.68
C LEU A 38 -23.03 -1.85 -1.77
N ASP A 39 -24.26 -1.40 -1.51
CA ASP A 39 -24.62 0.02 -1.51
C ASP A 39 -23.87 0.81 -0.42
N LEU A 40 -23.80 0.29 0.81
CA LEU A 40 -23.13 0.99 1.91
C LEU A 40 -21.64 1.15 1.62
N ALA A 41 -20.99 0.09 1.13
CA ALA A 41 -19.61 0.17 0.67
C ALA A 41 -19.47 1.19 -0.47
N GLY A 42 -20.39 1.17 -1.44
CA GLY A 42 -20.45 2.13 -2.55
C GLY A 42 -20.52 3.59 -2.10
N ARG A 43 -21.39 3.92 -1.14
CA ARG A 43 -21.47 5.26 -0.55
C ARG A 43 -20.18 5.67 0.15
N GLY A 44 -19.57 4.75 0.89
CA GLY A 44 -18.26 4.99 1.50
C GLY A 44 -17.16 5.21 0.45
N LEU A 45 -17.20 4.48 -0.67
CA LEU A 45 -16.27 4.68 -1.79
C LEU A 45 -16.45 6.08 -2.37
N THR A 46 -17.68 6.52 -2.64
CA THR A 46 -17.95 7.87 -3.14
C THR A 46 -17.39 8.94 -2.19
N PHE A 47 -17.55 8.78 -0.88
CA PHE A 47 -16.96 9.68 0.11
C PHE A 47 -15.43 9.64 0.09
N ALA A 48 -14.83 8.46 -0.04
CA ALA A 48 -13.38 8.31 -0.17
C ALA A 48 -12.86 8.98 -1.45
N LEU A 49 -13.54 8.83 -2.58
CA LEU A 49 -13.20 9.50 -3.83
C LEU A 49 -13.27 11.02 -3.65
N TRP A 50 -14.33 11.55 -3.06
CA TRP A 50 -14.47 12.99 -2.80
C TRP A 50 -13.28 13.58 -2.02
N ILE A 51 -12.80 12.87 -0.98
CA ILE A 51 -11.63 13.29 -0.20
C ILE A 51 -10.34 13.10 -1.00
N TRP A 52 -10.06 11.87 -1.45
CA TRP A 52 -8.73 11.48 -1.94
C TRP A 52 -8.50 11.78 -3.42
N HIS A 53 -9.54 12.12 -4.18
CA HIS A 53 -9.44 12.64 -5.55
C HIS A 53 -9.47 14.16 -5.60
N SER A 54 -9.76 14.84 -4.48
CA SER A 54 -9.55 16.29 -4.38
C SER A 54 -8.08 16.67 -4.57
N VAL A 55 -7.82 17.93 -4.94
CA VAL A 55 -6.45 18.45 -5.07
C VAL A 55 -5.67 18.32 -3.76
N PRO A 56 -6.19 18.76 -2.59
CA PRO A 56 -5.49 18.57 -1.32
C PRO A 56 -5.24 17.10 -0.97
N GLY A 57 -6.25 16.23 -1.14
CA GLY A 57 -6.12 14.80 -0.86
C GLY A 57 -5.07 14.13 -1.74
N THR A 58 -5.03 14.49 -3.02
CA THR A 58 -4.03 14.01 -3.99
C THR A 58 -2.63 14.47 -3.61
N ILE A 59 -2.42 15.77 -3.36
CA ILE A 59 -1.11 16.30 -2.94
C ILE A 59 -0.64 15.60 -1.67
N MET A 60 -1.53 15.44 -0.69
CA MET A 60 -1.20 14.84 0.60
C MET A 60 -0.83 13.36 0.46
N LEU A 61 -1.59 12.58 -0.32
CA LEU A 61 -1.36 11.16 -0.51
C LEU A 61 -0.08 10.88 -1.32
N TYR A 62 0.06 11.51 -2.48
CA TYR A 62 1.22 11.30 -3.35
C TYR A 62 2.49 11.95 -2.78
N GLY A 63 2.38 13.10 -2.10
CA GLY A 63 3.48 13.70 -1.36
C GLY A 63 3.97 12.81 -0.21
N ALA A 64 3.05 12.25 0.58
CA ALA A 64 3.40 11.28 1.62
C ALA A 64 4.02 10.01 1.03
N ALA A 65 3.47 9.47 -0.06
CA ALA A 65 4.02 8.30 -0.75
C ALA A 65 5.46 8.55 -1.23
N LEU A 66 5.70 9.68 -1.90
CA LEU A 66 7.01 10.07 -2.41
C LEU A 66 8.04 10.25 -1.28
N ILE A 67 7.69 11.02 -0.24
CA ILE A 67 8.57 11.25 0.90
C ILE A 67 8.88 9.93 1.62
N HIS A 68 7.85 9.11 1.89
CA HIS A 68 8.02 7.83 2.57
C HIS A 68 8.93 6.89 1.77
N PHE A 69 8.69 6.79 0.46
CA PHE A 69 9.48 5.94 -0.44
C PHE A 69 10.93 6.42 -0.55
N ALA A 70 11.17 7.71 -0.78
CA ALA A 70 12.52 8.28 -0.86
C ALA A 70 13.32 8.05 0.43
N LEU A 71 12.70 8.24 1.59
CA LEU A 71 13.34 7.98 2.89
C LEU A 71 13.55 6.49 3.15
N ALA A 72 12.67 5.61 2.65
CA ALA A 72 12.85 4.16 2.71
C ALA A 72 14.04 3.71 1.84
N VAL A 73 14.14 4.18 0.59
CA VAL A 73 15.27 3.92 -0.31
C VAL A 73 16.58 4.38 0.31
N ARG A 74 16.59 5.59 0.89
CA ARG A 74 17.75 6.11 1.64
C ARG A 74 18.11 5.22 2.82
N THR A 75 17.12 4.66 3.53
CA THR A 75 17.36 3.75 4.66
C THR A 75 17.99 2.44 4.19
N ILE A 76 17.55 1.90 3.05
CA ILE A 76 18.13 0.69 2.44
C ILE A 76 19.58 0.95 2.03
N TYR A 77 19.83 2.02 1.25
CA TYR A 77 21.18 2.42 0.84
C TYR A 77 22.10 2.68 2.06
N GLY A 78 21.56 3.31 3.10
CA GLY A 78 22.31 3.67 4.30
C GLY A 78 22.66 2.51 5.23
N ARG A 79 22.01 1.35 5.11
CA ARG A 79 22.11 0.25 6.06
C ARG A 79 23.47 -0.43 6.01
N ARG A 80 24.17 -0.51 7.16
CA ARG A 80 25.48 -1.17 7.31
C ARG A 80 25.41 -2.64 7.73
N HIS A 81 24.38 -2.99 8.51
CA HIS A 81 24.19 -4.33 9.07
C HIS A 81 22.81 -4.86 8.70
N TRP A 82 22.78 -6.11 8.24
CA TRP A 82 21.57 -6.84 7.84
C TRP A 82 21.17 -7.91 8.86
N VAL A 83 21.84 -7.96 10.00
CA VAL A 83 21.41 -8.78 11.14
C VAL A 83 20.24 -8.04 11.82
N LEU A 84 19.02 -8.44 11.49
CA LEU A 84 17.80 -7.82 11.98
C LEU A 84 17.00 -8.78 12.87
N PRO A 85 16.34 -8.27 13.92
CA PRO A 85 15.32 -9.03 14.63
C PRO A 85 14.22 -9.52 13.68
N PRO A 86 13.58 -10.68 13.95
CA PRO A 86 12.53 -11.23 13.07
C PRO A 86 11.41 -10.24 12.72
N ALA A 87 10.96 -9.43 13.68
CA ALA A 87 9.90 -8.46 13.45
C ALA A 87 10.31 -7.33 12.48
N GLU A 88 11.60 -6.97 12.42
CA GLU A 88 12.11 -6.01 11.43
C GLU A 88 12.18 -6.63 10.03
N TRP A 89 12.55 -7.92 9.92
CA TRP A 89 12.46 -8.65 8.66
C TRP A 89 11.05 -8.72 8.12
N ILE A 90 10.06 -9.04 8.97
CA ILE A 90 8.64 -9.06 8.58
C ILE A 90 8.21 -7.69 8.07
N ARG A 91 8.54 -6.61 8.79
CA ARG A 91 8.19 -5.24 8.38
C ARG A 91 8.86 -4.84 7.06
N LEU A 92 10.12 -5.23 6.85
CA LEU A 92 10.86 -4.92 5.64
C LEU A 92 10.28 -5.70 4.45
N TRP A 93 10.07 -7.01 4.60
CA TRP A 93 9.45 -7.85 3.59
C TRP A 93 8.06 -7.32 3.22
N ALA A 94 7.22 -7.01 4.20
CA ALA A 94 5.89 -6.45 3.99
C ALA A 94 5.92 -5.09 3.27
N GLY A 95 6.91 -4.24 3.60
CA GLY A 95 7.11 -2.95 2.93
C GLY A 95 7.62 -3.05 1.50
N LEU A 96 8.42 -4.08 1.19
CA LEU A 96 8.94 -4.32 -0.17
C LEU A 96 7.96 -5.09 -1.05
N SER A 97 7.15 -5.99 -0.49
CA SER A 97 6.12 -6.70 -1.24
C SER A 97 4.91 -5.83 -1.53
N LEU A 98 4.60 -4.84 -0.68
CA LEU A 98 3.46 -3.95 -0.84
C LEU A 98 3.44 -3.25 -2.22
N PRO A 99 4.48 -2.53 -2.69
CA PRO A 99 4.45 -1.85 -3.99
C PRO A 99 4.16 -2.80 -5.17
N LEU A 100 4.66 -4.03 -5.14
CA LEU A 100 4.43 -5.02 -6.20
C LEU A 100 2.95 -5.34 -6.38
N LEU A 101 2.22 -5.46 -5.27
CA LEU A 101 0.78 -5.69 -5.28
C LEU A 101 -0.01 -4.39 -5.50
N LEU A 102 0.43 -3.29 -4.89
CA LEU A 102 -0.24 -2.00 -4.93
C LEU A 102 -0.22 -1.37 -6.32
N ILE A 103 0.87 -1.50 -7.09
CA ILE A 103 0.96 -0.93 -8.45
C ILE A 103 -0.15 -1.50 -9.34
N ARG A 104 -0.38 -2.82 -9.31
CA ARG A 104 -1.49 -3.44 -10.06
C ARG A 104 -2.83 -2.84 -9.66
N HIS A 105 -3.09 -2.75 -8.35
CA HIS A 105 -4.32 -2.18 -7.81
C HIS A 105 -4.52 -0.73 -8.25
N ALA A 106 -3.51 0.11 -8.06
CA ALA A 106 -3.56 1.54 -8.38
C ALA A 106 -3.67 1.80 -9.89
N VAL A 107 -3.03 0.98 -10.73
CA VAL A 107 -3.14 1.07 -12.19
C VAL A 107 -4.56 0.75 -12.65
N ALA A 108 -5.14 -0.35 -12.16
CA ALA A 108 -6.49 -0.79 -12.54
C ALA A 108 -7.61 0.10 -11.97
N THR A 109 -7.29 0.98 -11.02
CA THR A 109 -8.26 1.89 -10.39
C THR A 109 -7.88 3.34 -10.68
N ARG A 110 -7.06 3.96 -9.83
CA ARG A 110 -6.76 5.40 -9.87
C ARG A 110 -6.18 5.86 -11.20
N LEU A 111 -5.24 5.13 -11.79
CA LEU A 111 -4.64 5.51 -13.08
C LEU A 111 -5.65 5.36 -14.21
N ALA A 112 -6.42 4.26 -14.23
CA ALA A 112 -7.48 4.05 -15.21
C ALA A 112 -8.53 5.18 -15.16
N THR A 113 -8.92 5.62 -13.97
CA THR A 113 -9.81 6.77 -13.79
C THR A 113 -9.19 8.05 -14.33
N SER A 114 -7.94 8.32 -13.94
CA SER A 114 -7.29 9.61 -14.21
C SER A 114 -6.91 9.79 -15.69
N LEU A 115 -6.52 8.71 -16.38
CA LEU A 115 -6.03 8.78 -17.77
C LEU A 115 -7.05 8.32 -18.82
N TYR A 116 -8.00 7.45 -18.45
CA TYR A 116 -8.90 6.81 -19.41
C TYR A 116 -10.39 6.97 -19.09
N GLY A 117 -10.73 7.71 -18.02
CA GLY A 117 -12.11 8.00 -17.63
C GLY A 117 -12.87 6.78 -17.10
N PHE A 118 -12.16 5.80 -16.53
CA PHE A 118 -12.81 4.68 -15.83
C PHE A 118 -13.43 5.17 -14.53
N GLU A 119 -14.75 5.06 -14.38
CA GLU A 119 -15.46 5.43 -13.16
C GLU A 119 -15.62 4.20 -12.24
N PRO A 120 -14.85 4.12 -11.14
CA PRO A 120 -14.83 2.94 -10.28
C PRO A 120 -16.09 2.86 -9.43
N ASN A 121 -16.73 1.69 -9.43
CA ASN A 121 -17.68 1.30 -8.42
C ASN A 121 -17.41 -0.16 -8.01
N TYR A 122 -17.96 -0.59 -6.87
CA TYR A 122 -17.67 -1.91 -6.35
C TYR A 122 -18.11 -3.03 -7.29
N GLU A 123 -19.23 -2.90 -7.96
CA GLU A 123 -19.73 -3.89 -8.91
C GLU A 123 -18.74 -4.11 -10.07
N ARG A 124 -18.35 -3.04 -10.76
CA ARG A 124 -17.37 -3.07 -11.88
C ARG A 124 -16.02 -3.61 -11.44
N ILE A 125 -15.53 -3.18 -10.27
CA ILE A 125 -14.26 -3.68 -9.72
C ILE A 125 -14.36 -5.18 -9.44
N VAL A 126 -15.42 -5.63 -8.78
CA VAL A 126 -15.63 -7.05 -8.48
C VAL A 126 -15.73 -7.89 -9.75
N ILE A 127 -16.52 -7.45 -10.74
CA ILE A 127 -16.60 -8.11 -12.06
C ILE A 127 -15.21 -8.24 -12.66
N SER A 128 -14.45 -7.15 -12.75
CA SER A 128 -13.08 -7.15 -13.30
C SER A 128 -12.14 -8.10 -12.56
N LEU A 129 -12.25 -8.22 -11.23
CA LEU A 129 -11.42 -9.11 -10.43
C LEU A 129 -11.78 -10.59 -10.59
N ILE A 130 -13.06 -10.90 -10.78
CA ILE A 130 -13.52 -12.25 -11.09
C ILE A 130 -13.05 -12.64 -12.49
N THR A 131 -13.33 -11.81 -13.49
CA THR A 131 -13.03 -12.11 -14.90
C THR A 131 -11.52 -12.21 -15.17
N SER A 132 -10.70 -11.41 -14.48
CA SER A 132 -9.24 -11.48 -14.60
C SER A 132 -8.59 -12.57 -13.75
N GLY A 133 -9.35 -13.22 -12.85
CA GLY A 133 -8.81 -14.18 -11.88
C GLY A 133 -7.89 -13.57 -10.83
N THR A 134 -7.79 -12.24 -10.73
CA THR A 134 -6.81 -11.56 -9.85
C THR A 134 -7.32 -11.25 -8.44
N GLN A 135 -8.55 -11.63 -8.11
CA GLN A 135 -9.16 -11.45 -6.78
C GLN A 135 -8.27 -11.93 -5.61
N GLY A 136 -7.57 -13.05 -5.75
CA GLY A 136 -6.69 -13.58 -4.71
C GLY A 136 -5.48 -12.67 -4.42
N LEU A 137 -4.91 -12.05 -5.46
CA LEU A 137 -3.82 -11.09 -5.31
C LEU A 137 -4.27 -9.80 -4.62
N GLN A 138 -5.50 -9.34 -4.90
CA GLN A 138 -6.07 -8.16 -4.25
C GLN A 138 -6.42 -8.42 -2.77
N LEU A 139 -6.86 -9.63 -2.44
CA LEU A 139 -7.01 -10.04 -1.04
C LEU A 139 -5.65 -10.12 -0.33
N ALA A 140 -4.63 -10.66 -1.01
CA ALA A 140 -3.27 -10.72 -0.46
C ALA A 140 -2.67 -9.33 -0.19
N LEU A 141 -3.06 -8.29 -0.95
CA LEU A 141 -2.61 -6.91 -0.75
C LEU A 141 -3.03 -6.31 0.61
N LEU A 142 -4.11 -6.80 1.22
CA LEU A 142 -4.65 -6.25 2.47
C LEU A 142 -3.64 -6.35 3.63
N ALA A 143 -2.83 -7.41 3.67
CA ALA A 143 -1.96 -7.70 4.80
C ALA A 143 -0.60 -6.96 4.77
N PRO A 144 0.20 -6.96 3.68
CA PRO A 144 1.54 -6.37 3.69
C PRO A 144 1.56 -4.90 4.08
N GLY A 145 0.68 -4.08 3.50
CA GLY A 145 0.64 -2.65 3.83
C GLY A 145 0.23 -2.38 5.26
N TRP A 146 -0.75 -3.13 5.77
CA TRP A 146 -1.24 -3.00 7.13
C TRP A 146 -0.18 -3.42 8.15
N ILE A 147 0.43 -4.60 7.96
CA ILE A 147 1.52 -5.10 8.80
C ILE A 147 2.71 -4.13 8.79
N HIS A 148 3.14 -3.66 7.61
CA HIS A 148 4.23 -2.71 7.48
C HIS A 148 3.98 -1.42 8.27
N GLY A 149 2.79 -0.84 8.12
CA GLY A 149 2.39 0.40 8.78
C GLY A 149 2.26 0.25 10.29
N CYS A 150 1.53 -0.77 10.75
CA CYS A 150 1.32 -1.04 12.17
C CYS A 150 2.63 -1.32 12.91
N LEU A 151 3.50 -2.17 12.35
CA LEU A 151 4.83 -2.41 12.95
C LEU A 151 5.69 -1.15 12.94
N GLY A 152 5.56 -0.30 11.93
CA GLY A 152 6.28 0.96 11.86
C GLY A 152 5.92 1.95 12.96
N VAL A 153 4.62 2.12 13.22
CA VAL A 153 4.13 2.95 14.33
C VAL A 153 4.49 2.31 15.67
N TRP A 154 4.29 1.00 15.81
CA TRP A 154 4.61 0.26 17.04
C TRP A 154 6.09 0.40 17.42
N PHE A 155 7.02 0.15 16.51
CA PHE A 155 8.46 0.28 16.82
C PHE A 155 8.85 1.69 17.26
N ARG A 156 8.16 2.71 16.75
CA ARG A 156 8.41 4.09 17.12
C ARG A 156 7.76 4.50 18.45
N LEU A 157 6.59 3.96 18.79
CA LEU A 157 5.80 4.44 19.93
C LEU A 157 5.71 3.46 21.11
N ARG A 158 6.19 2.21 20.97
CA ARG A 158 6.06 1.17 22.01
C ARG A 158 6.70 1.53 23.35
N HIS A 159 7.61 2.49 23.42
CA HIS A 159 8.23 2.88 24.68
C HIS A 159 7.31 3.76 25.56
N TYR A 160 6.22 4.31 25.01
CA TYR A 160 5.26 5.10 25.78
C TYR A 160 4.29 4.20 26.58
N PRO A 161 4.04 4.47 27.87
CA PRO A 161 3.16 3.66 28.71
C PRO A 161 1.74 3.49 28.16
N ALA A 162 1.18 4.54 27.54
CA ALA A 162 -0.14 4.49 26.91
C ALA A 162 -0.19 3.46 25.76
N MET A 163 0.88 3.36 24.97
CA MET A 163 0.98 2.41 23.86
C MET A 163 1.06 0.96 24.36
N GLN A 164 1.74 0.74 25.49
CA GLN A 164 1.78 -0.58 26.15
C GLN A 164 0.41 -0.99 26.71
N ARG A 165 -0.32 -0.06 27.33
CA ARG A 165 -1.70 -0.31 27.79
C ARG A 165 -2.67 -0.60 26.63
N ALA A 166 -2.49 0.07 25.49
CA ALA A 166 -3.30 -0.14 24.29
C ALA A 166 -2.92 -1.40 23.49
N ARG A 167 -1.83 -2.11 23.84
CA ARG A 167 -1.33 -3.28 23.11
C ARG A 167 -2.40 -4.32 22.74
N PRO A 168 -3.30 -4.78 23.65
CA PRO A 168 -4.32 -5.76 23.27
C PRO A 168 -5.27 -5.23 22.19
N ALA A 169 -5.71 -3.97 22.30
CA ALA A 169 -6.56 -3.34 21.29
C ALA A 169 -5.84 -3.19 19.94
N LEU A 170 -4.56 -2.84 19.95
CA LEU A 170 -3.75 -2.73 18.73
C LEU A 170 -3.53 -4.08 18.06
N LEU A 171 -3.38 -5.17 18.82
CA LEU A 171 -3.31 -6.53 18.27
C LEU A 171 -4.65 -6.97 17.69
N ALA A 172 -5.76 -6.69 18.38
CA ALA A 172 -7.09 -6.93 17.87
C ALA A 172 -7.33 -6.16 16.56
N LEU A 173 -6.89 -4.91 16.46
CA LEU A 173 -6.99 -4.11 15.25
C LEU A 173 -6.06 -4.60 14.13
N LEU A 174 -4.83 -5.02 14.48
CA LEU A 174 -3.85 -5.56 13.54
C LEU A 174 -4.42 -6.77 12.76
N VAL A 175 -5.12 -7.66 13.46
CA VAL A 175 -5.68 -8.89 12.88
C VAL A 175 -7.11 -8.67 12.38
N GLY A 176 -7.95 -8.01 13.17
CA GLY A 176 -9.38 -7.90 12.91
C GLY A 176 -9.70 -7.05 11.69
N LEU A 177 -9.02 -5.92 11.48
CA LEU A 177 -9.39 -5.01 10.39
C LEU A 177 -9.17 -5.62 8.99
N PRO A 178 -8.02 -6.25 8.66
CA PRO A 178 -7.85 -6.95 7.39
C PRO A 178 -8.85 -8.11 7.20
N LEU A 179 -9.18 -8.84 8.27
CA LEU A 179 -10.15 -9.94 8.19
C LEU A 179 -11.56 -9.41 7.90
N LEU A 180 -12.00 -8.36 8.59
CA LEU A 180 -13.30 -7.72 8.33
C LEU A 180 -13.35 -7.15 6.90
N SER A 181 -12.26 -6.52 6.43
CA SER A 181 -12.14 -6.06 5.05
C SER A 181 -12.24 -7.20 4.05
N ALA A 182 -11.59 -8.34 4.30
CA ALA A 182 -11.65 -9.51 3.43
C ALA A 182 -13.05 -10.13 3.39
N VAL A 183 -13.70 -10.28 4.55
CA VAL A 183 -15.09 -10.76 4.63
C VAL A 183 -16.01 -9.80 3.88
N GLY A 184 -15.86 -8.49 4.07
CA GLY A 184 -16.65 -7.49 3.34
C GLY A 184 -16.49 -7.61 1.82
N PHE A 185 -15.26 -7.79 1.33
CA PHE A 185 -15.02 -8.05 -0.10
C PHE A 185 -15.71 -9.34 -0.58
N LEU A 186 -15.62 -10.45 0.18
CA LEU A 186 -16.26 -11.70 -0.19
C LEU A 186 -17.80 -11.58 -0.23
N ARG A 187 -18.39 -10.83 0.69
CA ARG A 187 -19.83 -10.54 0.72
C ARG A 187 -20.27 -9.70 -0.47
N MET A 188 -19.51 -8.67 -0.83
CA MET A 188 -19.74 -7.91 -2.07
C MET A 188 -19.61 -8.80 -3.31
N LYS A 189 -18.62 -9.71 -3.35
CA LYS A 189 -18.48 -10.67 -4.45
C LYS A 189 -19.71 -11.54 -4.62
N GLN A 190 -20.22 -12.11 -3.52
CA GLN A 190 -21.43 -12.92 -3.51
C GLN A 190 -22.65 -12.11 -3.99
N ALA A 191 -22.80 -10.87 -3.52
CA ALA A 191 -23.88 -10.00 -3.94
C ALA A 191 -23.85 -9.72 -5.45
N VAL A 192 -22.68 -9.38 -6.00
CA VAL A 192 -22.50 -9.15 -7.44
C VAL A 192 -22.84 -10.39 -8.27
N VAL A 193 -22.36 -11.57 -7.87
CA VAL A 193 -22.71 -12.81 -8.56
C VAL A 193 -24.21 -13.10 -8.48
N ALA A 194 -24.86 -12.81 -7.35
CA ALA A 194 -26.30 -13.02 -7.19
C ALA A 194 -27.17 -12.04 -8.01
N MET A 195 -26.66 -10.85 -8.33
CA MET A 195 -27.35 -9.86 -9.17
C MET A 195 -27.34 -10.21 -10.66
N HIS A 196 -26.47 -11.11 -11.10
CA HIS A 196 -26.24 -11.39 -12.52
C HIS A 196 -26.40 -12.88 -12.83
N VAL A 197 -27.33 -13.23 -13.73
CA VAL A 197 -27.48 -14.61 -14.24
C VAL A 197 -26.22 -15.05 -15.00
N VAL A 198 -25.65 -14.13 -15.79
CA VAL A 198 -24.35 -14.26 -16.44
C VAL A 198 -23.59 -12.97 -16.14
N LEU A 199 -22.35 -13.08 -15.66
CA LEU A 199 -21.55 -11.90 -15.36
C LEU A 199 -21.36 -11.07 -16.63
N PRO A 200 -21.62 -9.75 -16.58
CA PRO A 200 -21.38 -8.89 -17.72
C PRO A 200 -19.88 -8.80 -18.03
N ALA A 201 -19.57 -8.41 -19.26
CA ALA A 201 -18.20 -8.13 -19.65
C ALA A 201 -17.60 -7.01 -18.76
N PRO A 202 -16.28 -7.01 -18.52
CA PRO A 202 -15.61 -5.91 -17.84
C PRO A 202 -15.88 -4.57 -18.52
N ASP A 203 -15.76 -3.47 -17.76
CA ASP A 203 -15.98 -2.12 -18.27
C ASP A 203 -15.18 -1.87 -19.56
N SER A 204 -15.87 -1.34 -20.58
CA SER A 204 -15.30 -1.15 -21.91
C SER A 204 -14.04 -0.28 -21.91
N LYS A 205 -13.90 0.67 -20.98
CA LYS A 205 -12.68 1.50 -20.84
C LYS A 205 -11.48 0.67 -20.42
N LEU A 206 -11.68 -0.28 -19.51
CA LEU A 206 -10.61 -1.19 -19.06
C LEU A 206 -10.19 -2.13 -20.17
N VAL A 207 -11.15 -2.65 -20.95
CA VAL A 207 -10.86 -3.54 -22.09
C VAL A 207 -10.14 -2.78 -23.21
N MET A 208 -10.65 -1.60 -23.59
CA MET A 208 -10.10 -0.77 -24.66
C MET A 208 -8.66 -0.34 -24.38
N HIS A 209 -8.33 -0.04 -23.13
CA HIS A 209 -7.00 0.45 -22.72
C HIS A 209 -6.15 -0.62 -22.02
N GLN A 210 -6.52 -1.91 -22.13
CA GLN A 210 -5.85 -3.01 -21.43
C GLN A 210 -4.34 -3.04 -21.70
N LEU A 211 -3.93 -2.93 -22.97
CA LEU A 211 -2.52 -2.93 -23.34
C LEU A 211 -1.75 -1.77 -22.68
N ALA A 212 -2.31 -0.57 -22.72
CA ALA A 212 -1.68 0.61 -22.12
C ALA A 212 -1.59 0.50 -20.59
N LEU A 213 -2.63 0.00 -19.93
CA LEU A 213 -2.64 -0.28 -18.49
C LEU A 213 -1.59 -1.33 -18.12
N ASP A 214 -1.46 -2.39 -18.92
CA ASP A 214 -0.41 -3.39 -18.72
C ASP A 214 0.98 -2.78 -18.91
N THR A 215 1.21 -1.95 -19.92
CA THR A 215 2.49 -1.24 -20.10
C THR A 215 2.81 -0.38 -18.87
N TRP A 216 1.87 0.43 -18.39
CA TRP A 216 2.04 1.22 -17.16
C TRP A 216 2.42 0.35 -15.97
N ARG A 217 1.72 -0.77 -15.76
CA ARG A 217 2.02 -1.71 -14.67
C ARG A 217 3.45 -2.24 -14.78
N HIS A 218 3.87 -2.71 -15.96
CA HIS A 218 5.21 -3.26 -16.14
C HIS A 218 6.29 -2.18 -15.95
N SER A 219 6.11 -1.00 -16.53
CA SER A 219 7.07 0.11 -16.39
C SER A 219 7.22 0.54 -14.93
N LEU A 220 6.12 0.68 -14.19
CA LEU A 220 6.16 1.06 -12.78
C LEU A 220 6.81 -0.01 -11.90
N VAL A 221 6.52 -1.29 -12.15
CA VAL A 221 7.16 -2.40 -11.43
C VAL A 221 8.66 -2.45 -11.75
N SER A 222 9.05 -2.33 -13.01
CA SER A 222 10.46 -2.32 -13.42
C SER A 222 11.22 -1.15 -12.81
N LEU A 223 10.63 0.06 -12.81
CA LEU A 223 11.22 1.23 -12.16
C LEU A 223 11.39 1.01 -10.66
N TYR A 224 10.35 0.50 -9.99
CA TYR A 224 10.40 0.19 -8.57
C TYR A 224 11.54 -0.80 -8.24
N LEU A 225 11.62 -1.91 -8.98
CA LEU A 225 12.65 -2.93 -8.79
C LEU A 225 14.04 -2.36 -9.07
N ALA A 226 14.21 -1.59 -10.15
CA ALA A 226 15.48 -0.94 -10.48
C ALA A 226 15.95 -0.04 -9.33
N VAL A 227 15.08 0.84 -8.81
CA VAL A 227 15.43 1.74 -7.69
C VAL A 227 15.84 0.96 -6.44
N ILE A 228 15.09 -0.08 -6.07
CA ILE A 228 15.39 -0.89 -4.87
C ILE A 228 16.69 -1.68 -5.03
N VAL A 229 16.87 -2.35 -6.16
CA VAL A 229 18.08 -3.14 -6.45
C VAL A 229 19.30 -2.23 -6.53
N SER A 230 19.22 -1.09 -7.22
CA SER A 230 20.31 -0.12 -7.30
C SER A 230 20.67 0.43 -5.92
N ALA A 231 19.69 0.78 -5.09
CA ALA A 231 19.95 1.27 -3.73
C ALA A 231 20.61 0.21 -2.84
N LEU A 232 20.18 -1.06 -2.96
CA LEU A 232 20.77 -2.19 -2.25
C LEU A 232 22.23 -2.42 -2.69
N LEU A 233 22.46 -2.57 -3.99
CA LEU A 233 23.80 -2.84 -4.55
C LEU A 233 24.76 -1.69 -4.26
N ALA A 234 24.33 -0.45 -4.43
CA ALA A 234 25.16 0.72 -4.11
C ALA A 234 25.48 0.80 -2.61
N GLY A 235 24.53 0.45 -1.74
CA GLY A 235 24.76 0.38 -0.30
C GLY A 235 25.77 -0.71 0.09
N LEU A 236 25.64 -1.90 -0.49
CA LEU A 236 26.57 -3.02 -0.28
C LEU A 236 27.99 -2.68 -0.78
N LEU A 237 28.11 -2.11 -1.98
CA LEU A 237 29.38 -1.67 -2.55
C LEU A 237 30.05 -0.62 -1.66
N ARG A 238 29.30 0.41 -1.25
CA ARG A 238 29.81 1.43 -0.32
C ARG A 238 30.32 0.80 0.98
N ASN A 239 29.55 -0.08 1.60
CA ASN A 239 29.94 -0.73 2.85
C ASN A 239 31.20 -1.61 2.68
N TRP A 240 31.38 -2.23 1.51
CA TRP A 240 32.56 -3.01 1.19
C TRP A 240 33.80 -2.13 0.98
N LEU A 241 33.67 -1.01 0.26
CA LEU A 241 34.76 -0.03 0.07
C LEU A 241 35.24 0.54 1.41
N GLU A 242 34.31 0.89 2.30
CA GLU A 242 34.61 1.43 3.64
C GLU A 242 35.31 0.42 4.58
N ARG A 243 35.22 -0.89 4.30
CA ARG A 243 35.86 -1.95 5.09
C ARG A 243 37.26 -2.31 4.62
N ARG A 244 37.68 -1.84 3.44
CA ARG A 244 39.04 -2.07 2.96
C ARG A 244 39.99 -1.26 3.86
N PRO A 245 41.00 -1.88 4.50
CA PRO A 245 42.05 -1.11 5.16
C PRO A 245 42.70 -0.24 4.10
N SER A 246 42.87 1.05 4.41
CA SER A 246 43.74 1.93 3.64
C SER A 246 45.13 1.30 3.66
N SER A 247 45.50 0.62 2.57
CA SER A 247 46.85 0.14 2.35
C SER A 247 47.75 1.37 2.21
N ALA A 248 48.39 1.75 3.31
CA ALA A 248 49.53 2.64 3.40
C ALA A 248 50.65 1.85 4.06
#